data_AF-A0A947END3-F1
#
_entry.id   AF-A0A947END3-F1
#
_cell.length_a   1.000
_cell.length_b   1.000
_cell.length_c   1.000
_cell.angle_alpha   90.00
_cell.angle_beta   90.00
_cell.angle_gamma   90.00
#
_symmetry.space_group_name_H-M   'P 1'
#
loop_
_entity.id
_entity.type
_entity.pdbx_description
1 polymer ?
#
loop_
_entity_poly.entity_id
_entity_poly.type
_entity_poly.pdbx_seq_one_letter_code
_entity_poly.pdbx_strand_id
1 'polypeptide(L)'
;METYAKVLLYAIPSFLVLVMLEMAYGHFIKDQKHYIMDTISSLSSGLTNIIKDSLGIVLVIVSYPFLVKHLAIFEVQATWLVYVIGFITLDFGSYWNHRLSHKINFFWNQHVIHHSSEEFNLGCALRQSISNLLGYFPILLFPAAIAGVPPKVIAFLAPVHLFAQFWYHTQHIGKLGWLEYIIVTPSQHRVHHAINEEYIDKNLAAIFCVWDRLFGTFQEELDTVPPVYGVLKPAQTWNPFLINFQHLYRLAFDAWHTQRFSDKVKIWFMPTGWRPADVNERFPRPIIEDPFNFKKYRIKSSKLLITWSLFQLISTTALLLFMYYNFAEIGVTNLLIYGLILGVIIYAFTSLMDGSKQALIAQLIATGMAFYILFNSGDWFGLISYWKVGPLVIGLFFGFSLLGTLFLLQLNSKKFWIKRASS
;
A
#
# COMPACT_ATOMS: atom_id res chain seq x y z
N MET A 1 -5.16 -8.81 17.51
CA MET A 1 -4.60 -9.27 16.21
C MET A 1 -5.41 -10.41 15.62
N GLU A 2 -5.84 -11.40 16.40
CA GLU A 2 -6.63 -12.54 15.90
C GLU A 2 -7.94 -12.15 15.21
N THR A 3 -8.76 -11.27 15.82
CA THR A 3 -10.00 -10.77 15.19
C THR A 3 -9.72 -10.10 13.85
N TYR A 4 -8.62 -9.35 13.75
CA TYR A 4 -8.21 -8.70 12.51
C TYR A 4 -7.82 -9.75 11.45
N ALA A 5 -7.04 -10.77 11.80
CA ALA A 5 -6.71 -11.88 10.90
C ALA A 5 -7.96 -12.63 10.40
N LYS A 6 -8.95 -12.88 11.29
CA LYS A 6 -10.24 -13.49 10.92
C LYS A 6 -11.03 -12.64 9.92
N VAL A 7 -11.05 -11.32 10.09
CA VAL A 7 -11.69 -10.40 9.12
C VAL A 7 -10.98 -10.46 7.77
N LEU A 8 -9.65 -10.53 7.76
CA LEU A 8 -8.85 -10.60 6.53
C LEU A 8 -9.10 -11.86 5.70
N LEU A 9 -9.49 -12.98 6.31
CA LEU A 9 -9.89 -14.20 5.59
C LEU A 9 -11.07 -13.97 4.64
N TYR A 10 -11.95 -13.01 4.97
CA TYR A 10 -13.09 -12.63 4.12
C TYR A 10 -12.79 -11.42 3.26
N ALA A 11 -12.08 -10.43 3.80
CA ALA A 11 -11.78 -9.19 3.09
C ALA A 11 -10.88 -9.42 1.86
N ILE A 12 -9.84 -10.26 1.98
CA ILE A 12 -8.90 -10.52 0.88
C ILE A 12 -9.61 -11.14 -0.33
N PRO A 13 -10.34 -12.28 -0.22
CA PRO A 13 -11.10 -12.82 -1.35
C PRO A 13 -12.11 -11.82 -1.91
N SER A 14 -12.79 -11.06 -1.05
CA SER A 14 -13.81 -10.11 -1.48
C SER A 14 -13.23 -8.99 -2.34
N PHE A 15 -12.11 -8.38 -1.93
CA PHE A 15 -11.43 -7.36 -2.74
C PHE A 15 -10.84 -7.94 -4.03
N LEU A 16 -10.29 -9.16 -4.00
CA LEU A 16 -9.83 -9.83 -5.22
C LEU A 16 -10.97 -10.07 -6.22
N VAL A 17 -12.14 -10.49 -5.75
CA VAL A 17 -13.33 -10.64 -6.59
C VAL A 17 -13.73 -9.30 -7.19
N LEU A 18 -13.79 -8.22 -6.40
CA LEU A 18 -14.16 -6.89 -6.90
C LEU A 18 -13.16 -6.37 -7.96
N VAL A 19 -11.85 -6.56 -7.75
CA VAL A 19 -10.82 -6.23 -8.74
C VAL A 19 -11.00 -7.05 -10.03
N MET A 20 -11.25 -8.36 -9.92
CA MET A 20 -11.51 -9.21 -11.09
C MET A 20 -12.78 -8.81 -11.83
N LEU A 21 -13.83 -8.39 -11.12
CA LEU A 21 -15.08 -7.90 -11.71
C LEU A 21 -14.86 -6.58 -12.46
N GLU A 22 -14.09 -5.64 -11.90
CA GLU A 22 -13.73 -4.40 -12.60
C GLU A 22 -12.90 -4.70 -13.86
N MET A 23 -11.90 -5.57 -13.75
CA MET A 23 -11.09 -6.01 -14.90
C MET A 23 -11.95 -6.66 -16.00
N ALA A 24 -12.90 -7.52 -15.62
CA ALA A 24 -13.83 -8.17 -16.55
C ALA A 24 -14.75 -7.15 -17.20
N TYR A 25 -15.32 -6.24 -16.42
CA TYR A 25 -16.14 -5.13 -16.92
C TYR A 25 -15.39 -4.31 -17.96
N GLY A 26 -14.19 -3.80 -17.62
CA GLY A 26 -13.33 -3.04 -18.53
C GLY A 26 -12.98 -3.80 -19.81
N HIS A 27 -12.78 -5.12 -19.73
CA HIS A 27 -12.58 -5.97 -20.91
C HIS A 27 -13.81 -6.01 -21.83
N PHE A 28 -15.01 -6.25 -21.26
CA PHE A 28 -16.25 -6.35 -22.03
C PHE A 28 -16.65 -5.03 -22.69
N ILE A 29 -16.43 -3.90 -22.02
CA ILE A 29 -16.69 -2.57 -22.59
C ILE A 29 -15.54 -2.02 -23.45
N LYS A 30 -14.45 -2.78 -23.61
CA LYS A 30 -13.24 -2.42 -24.37
C LYS A 30 -12.53 -1.15 -23.86
N ASP A 31 -12.64 -0.87 -22.57
CA ASP A 31 -11.99 0.26 -21.89
C ASP A 31 -11.25 -0.23 -20.63
N GLN A 32 -10.16 -0.97 -20.85
CA GLN A 32 -9.42 -1.57 -19.75
C GLN A 32 -8.56 -0.54 -19.00
N LYS A 33 -8.82 -0.35 -17.70
CA LYS A 33 -8.06 0.55 -16.82
C LYS A 33 -6.92 -0.12 -16.07
N HIS A 34 -6.88 -1.45 -16.06
CA HIS A 34 -5.81 -2.21 -15.44
C HIS A 34 -4.66 -2.47 -16.40
N TYR A 35 -3.46 -2.16 -15.95
CA TYR A 35 -2.24 -2.76 -16.48
C TYR A 35 -1.82 -3.92 -15.56
N ILE A 36 -1.68 -5.14 -16.11
CA ILE A 36 -1.55 -6.35 -15.28
C ILE A 36 -0.37 -6.33 -14.33
N MET A 37 0.79 -5.80 -14.74
CA MET A 37 1.97 -5.73 -13.86
C MET A 37 1.75 -4.72 -12.73
N ASP A 38 1.07 -3.61 -13.01
CA ASP A 38 0.68 -2.64 -11.99
C ASP A 38 -0.36 -3.22 -11.02
N THR A 39 -1.30 -4.01 -11.52
CA THR A 39 -2.29 -4.71 -10.67
C THR A 39 -1.59 -5.73 -9.76
N ILE A 40 -0.64 -6.52 -10.27
CA ILE A 40 0.16 -7.44 -9.44
C ILE A 40 0.96 -6.67 -8.39
N SER A 41 1.58 -5.54 -8.75
CA SER A 41 2.30 -4.66 -7.82
C SER A 41 1.39 -4.12 -6.72
N SER A 42 0.20 -3.68 -7.07
CA SER A 42 -0.80 -3.13 -6.15
C SER A 42 -1.33 -4.18 -5.18
N LEU A 43 -1.67 -5.38 -5.68
CA LEU A 43 -2.09 -6.51 -4.84
C LEU A 43 -0.95 -6.95 -3.90
N SER A 44 0.28 -7.02 -4.42
CA SER A 44 1.48 -7.35 -3.63
C SER A 44 1.71 -6.33 -2.51
N SER A 45 1.48 -5.04 -2.77
CA SER A 45 1.53 -3.98 -1.75
C SER A 45 0.49 -4.18 -0.65
N GLY A 46 -0.72 -4.60 -1.02
CA GLY A 46 -1.77 -4.92 -0.06
C GLY A 46 -1.36 -6.09 0.84
N LEU A 47 -0.82 -7.16 0.24
CA LEU A 47 -0.32 -8.32 0.98
C LEU A 47 0.80 -7.95 1.95
N THR A 48 1.79 -7.14 1.54
CA THR A 48 2.89 -6.74 2.44
C THR A 48 2.40 -5.87 3.60
N ASN A 49 1.46 -4.95 3.35
CA ASN A 49 0.85 -4.14 4.40
C ASN A 49 0.12 -5.00 5.42
N ILE A 50 -0.78 -5.89 5.00
CA ILE A 50 -1.55 -6.70 5.95
C ILE A 50 -0.67 -7.70 6.70
N ILE A 51 0.42 -8.22 6.10
CA ILE A 51 1.43 -9.02 6.83
C ILE A 51 2.04 -8.17 7.95
N LYS A 52 2.54 -6.97 7.63
CA LYS A 52 3.15 -6.06 8.61
C LYS A 52 2.16 -5.71 9.71
N ASP A 53 0.95 -5.31 9.36
CA ASP A 53 -0.06 -4.84 10.31
C ASP A 53 -0.59 -5.98 11.18
N SER A 54 -0.86 -7.16 10.62
CA SER A 54 -1.33 -8.33 11.38
C SER A 54 -0.31 -8.85 12.40
N LEU A 55 0.99 -8.70 12.09
CA LEU A 55 2.09 -9.03 13.00
C LEU A 55 2.35 -7.95 14.06
N GLY A 56 1.66 -6.80 13.99
CA GLY A 56 1.82 -5.72 14.96
C GLY A 56 3.19 -5.04 14.86
N ILE A 57 3.82 -5.04 13.68
CA ILE A 57 5.13 -4.41 13.45
C ILE A 57 4.93 -2.88 13.33
N VAL A 58 4.68 -2.24 14.47
CA VAL A 58 4.50 -0.79 14.61
C VAL A 58 4.85 -0.36 16.02
N LEU A 59 5.60 0.74 16.15
CA LEU A 59 5.83 1.40 17.43
C LEU A 59 4.71 2.42 17.67
N VAL A 60 3.74 2.08 18.51
CA VAL A 60 2.68 2.99 18.91
C VAL A 60 3.22 4.00 19.93
N ILE A 61 3.27 5.28 19.57
CA ILE A 61 3.78 6.34 20.46
C ILE A 61 2.77 6.60 21.58
N VAL A 62 1.50 6.77 21.22
CA VAL A 62 0.39 6.99 22.15
C VAL A 62 -0.80 6.15 21.67
N SER A 63 -1.36 5.33 22.57
CA SER A 63 -2.52 4.50 22.25
C SER A 63 -3.83 5.25 22.48
N TYR A 64 -4.89 4.87 21.76
CA TYR A 64 -6.20 5.47 21.97
C TYR A 64 -6.77 5.25 23.39
N PRO A 65 -6.65 4.05 24.01
CA PRO A 65 -7.02 3.86 25.42
C PRO A 65 -6.29 4.80 26.38
N PHE A 66 -5.02 5.11 26.11
CA PHE A 66 -4.27 6.08 26.91
C PHE A 66 -4.88 7.48 26.80
N LEU A 67 -5.26 7.92 25.59
CA LEU A 67 -5.90 9.22 25.40
C LEU A 67 -7.24 9.31 26.11
N VAL A 68 -8.11 8.29 25.98
CA VAL A 68 -9.40 8.28 26.69
C VAL A 68 -9.19 8.35 28.20
N LYS A 69 -8.26 7.57 28.75
CA LYS A 69 -7.96 7.56 30.19
C LYS A 69 -7.55 8.94 30.74
N HIS A 70 -6.87 9.76 29.93
CA HIS A 70 -6.27 11.02 30.39
C HIS A 70 -6.98 12.28 29.89
N LEU A 71 -7.76 12.19 28.81
CA LEU A 71 -8.41 13.35 28.16
C LEU A 71 -9.94 13.31 28.22
N ALA A 72 -10.56 12.15 28.50
CA ALA A 72 -12.01 12.05 28.50
C ALA A 72 -12.61 12.94 29.59
N ILE A 73 -13.54 13.80 29.17
CA ILE A 73 -14.33 14.66 30.06
C ILE A 73 -15.65 13.96 30.42
N PHE A 74 -16.15 13.11 29.52
CA PHE A 74 -17.39 12.37 29.69
C PHE A 74 -17.12 10.87 29.76
N GLU A 75 -17.92 10.16 30.55
CA GLU A 75 -18.01 8.70 30.49
C GLU A 75 -19.27 8.34 29.68
N VAL A 76 -19.09 7.72 28.52
CA VAL A 76 -20.20 7.36 27.63
C VAL A 76 -20.27 5.86 27.37
N GLN A 77 -21.47 5.31 27.40
CA GLN A 77 -21.72 3.93 27.03
C GLN A 77 -21.75 3.77 25.50
N ALA A 78 -21.38 2.59 25.00
CA ALA A 78 -21.38 2.29 23.57
C ALA A 78 -22.82 2.10 23.03
N THR A 79 -23.51 3.22 22.78
CA THR A 79 -24.81 3.28 22.11
C THR A 79 -24.64 3.51 20.61
N TRP A 80 -25.68 3.28 19.81
CA TRP A 80 -25.64 3.53 18.36
C TRP A 80 -25.20 4.98 18.02
N LEU A 81 -25.61 5.96 18.84
CA LEU A 81 -25.21 7.35 18.67
C LEU A 81 -23.70 7.56 18.89
N VAL A 82 -23.10 6.86 19.85
CA VAL A 82 -21.65 6.88 20.08
C VAL A 82 -20.89 6.24 18.92
N TYR A 83 -21.45 5.23 18.25
CA TYR A 83 -20.86 4.70 17.01
C TYR A 83 -20.91 5.74 15.87
N VAL A 84 -22.02 6.48 15.71
CA VAL A 84 -22.12 7.55 14.70
C VAL A 84 -21.12 8.67 14.99
N ILE A 85 -21.09 9.19 16.22
CA ILE A 85 -20.13 10.23 16.64
C ILE A 85 -18.69 9.73 16.50
N GLY A 86 -18.42 8.49 16.93
CA GLY A 86 -17.13 7.84 16.78
C GLY A 86 -16.69 7.74 15.32
N PHE A 87 -17.62 7.46 14.40
CA PHE A 87 -17.32 7.37 12.98
C PHE A 87 -17.00 8.74 12.37
N ILE A 88 -17.77 9.77 12.72
CA ILE A 88 -17.54 11.15 12.25
C ILE A 88 -16.20 11.68 12.77
N THR A 89 -15.89 11.46 14.04
CA THR A 89 -14.62 11.91 14.64
C THR A 89 -13.42 11.11 14.13
N LEU A 90 -13.60 9.81 13.84
CA LEU A 90 -12.60 8.99 13.16
C LEU A 90 -12.31 9.53 11.75
N ASP A 91 -13.36 9.86 10.99
CA ASP A 91 -13.21 10.42 9.64
C ASP A 91 -12.54 11.80 9.66
N PHE A 92 -12.88 12.65 10.64
CA PHE A 92 -12.18 13.91 10.87
C PHE A 92 -10.69 13.71 11.16
N GLY A 93 -10.35 12.77 12.05
CA GLY A 93 -8.94 12.40 12.32
C GLY A 93 -8.24 11.88 11.06
N SER A 94 -8.94 11.11 10.23
CA SER A 94 -8.46 10.62 8.94
C SER A 94 -8.16 11.77 7.97
N TYR A 95 -9.05 12.76 7.85
CA TYR A 95 -8.81 13.97 7.04
C TYR A 95 -7.51 14.67 7.44
N TRP A 96 -7.29 14.91 8.74
CA TRP A 96 -6.05 15.58 9.19
C TRP A 96 -4.81 14.72 8.98
N ASN A 97 -4.90 13.41 9.20
CA ASN A 97 -3.81 12.49 8.91
C ASN A 97 -3.42 12.55 7.42
N HIS A 98 -4.43 12.56 6.56
CA HIS A 98 -4.25 12.59 5.13
C HIS A 98 -3.67 13.94 4.67
N ARG A 99 -4.19 15.05 5.21
CA ARG A 99 -3.64 16.38 4.95
C ARG A 99 -2.20 16.53 5.39
N LEU A 100 -1.83 16.04 6.57
CA LEU A 100 -0.44 16.02 7.03
C LEU A 100 0.43 15.19 6.09
N SER A 101 -0.09 14.06 5.60
CA SER A 101 0.61 13.19 4.65
C SER A 101 0.89 13.87 3.32
N HIS A 102 -0.01 14.72 2.81
CA HIS A 102 0.25 15.49 1.58
C HIS A 102 1.10 16.75 1.78
N LYS A 103 1.17 17.27 3.01
CA LYS A 103 1.85 18.55 3.29
C LYS A 103 3.22 18.44 3.94
N ILE A 104 3.65 17.28 4.44
CA ILE A 104 4.92 17.14 5.18
C ILE A 104 5.68 15.92 4.68
N ASN A 105 6.97 16.09 4.35
CA ASN A 105 7.84 15.03 3.81
C ASN A 105 7.82 13.72 4.62
N PHE A 106 7.95 13.80 5.96
CA PHE A 106 7.94 12.61 6.80
C PHE A 106 6.63 11.80 6.68
N PHE A 107 5.47 12.48 6.71
CA PHE A 107 4.18 11.81 6.61
C PHE A 107 3.87 11.37 5.17
N TRP A 108 4.33 12.11 4.16
CA TRP A 108 4.24 11.71 2.76
C TRP A 108 4.92 10.36 2.50
N ASN A 109 6.03 10.06 3.17
CA ASN A 109 6.67 8.74 3.07
C ASN A 109 5.71 7.58 3.39
N GLN A 110 4.75 7.80 4.30
CA GLN A 110 3.78 6.80 4.74
C GLN A 110 2.57 6.70 3.79
N HIS A 111 2.50 7.55 2.77
CA HIS A 111 1.32 7.65 1.92
C HIS A 111 1.65 7.61 0.41
N VAL A 112 2.86 8.01 0.01
CA VAL A 112 3.32 8.07 -1.39
C VAL A 112 3.11 6.77 -2.17
N ILE A 113 3.17 5.59 -1.53
CA ILE A 113 2.90 4.33 -2.20
C ILE A 113 1.45 4.24 -2.70
N HIS A 114 0.50 4.82 -1.97
CA HIS A 114 -0.90 4.86 -2.38
C HIS A 114 -1.07 5.57 -3.73
N HIS A 115 -0.38 6.70 -3.91
CA HIS A 115 -0.36 7.47 -5.14
C HIS A 115 0.60 6.94 -6.22
N SER A 116 1.42 5.94 -5.90
CA SER A 116 2.52 5.53 -6.79
C SER A 116 2.10 4.83 -8.07
N SER A 117 0.84 4.36 -8.18
CA SER A 117 0.34 3.81 -9.44
C SER A 117 0.13 4.91 -10.46
N GLU A 118 0.62 4.67 -11.67
CA GLU A 118 0.36 5.54 -12.82
C GLU A 118 -0.96 5.16 -13.52
N GLU A 119 -1.64 4.11 -13.05
CA GLU A 119 -3.01 3.76 -13.42
C GLU A 119 -3.95 4.05 -12.23
N PHE A 120 -5.26 4.13 -12.47
CA PHE A 120 -6.24 4.34 -11.39
C PHE A 120 -7.42 3.39 -11.56
N ASN A 121 -7.57 2.47 -10.61
CA ASN A 121 -8.52 1.36 -10.58
C ASN A 121 -8.56 0.78 -9.15
N LEU A 122 -9.41 -0.23 -8.89
CA LEU A 122 -9.64 -0.78 -7.55
C LEU A 122 -8.37 -1.41 -6.96
N GLY A 123 -7.42 -1.82 -7.81
CA GLY A 123 -6.10 -2.27 -7.35
C GLY A 123 -5.35 -1.19 -6.57
N CYS A 124 -5.47 0.08 -6.97
CA CYS A 124 -4.79 1.21 -6.34
C CYS A 124 -5.18 1.39 -4.86
N ALA A 125 -6.43 1.06 -4.50
CA ALA A 125 -6.90 1.07 -3.11
C ALA A 125 -6.04 0.18 -2.18
N LEU A 126 -5.44 -0.87 -2.75
CA LEU A 126 -4.66 -1.87 -2.02
C LEU A 126 -3.18 -1.49 -1.92
N ARG A 127 -2.75 -0.37 -2.52
CA ARG A 127 -1.40 0.19 -2.33
C ARG A 127 -1.27 0.85 -0.94
N GLN A 128 -1.06 0.01 0.06
CA GLN A 128 -0.93 0.42 1.46
C GLN A 128 0.52 0.42 1.93
N SER A 129 0.82 1.27 2.91
CA SER A 129 2.19 1.49 3.39
C SER A 129 2.67 0.43 4.37
N ILE A 130 3.95 0.08 4.28
CA ILE A 130 4.71 -0.63 5.33
C ILE A 130 5.75 0.27 6.00
N SER A 131 5.90 1.51 5.53
CA SER A 131 6.85 2.49 6.08
C SER A 131 6.27 3.29 7.26
N ASN A 132 4.98 3.12 7.55
CA ASN A 132 4.26 3.67 8.72
C ASN A 132 4.62 2.92 10.02
N LEU A 133 5.90 2.87 10.36
CA LEU A 133 6.41 2.17 11.55
C LEU A 133 6.21 2.94 12.86
N LEU A 134 5.92 4.24 12.80
CA LEU A 134 5.58 5.07 13.95
C LEU A 134 4.08 5.33 13.97
N GLY A 135 3.38 4.77 14.96
CA GLY A 135 1.94 4.92 15.14
C GLY A 135 1.60 6.18 15.94
N TYR A 136 1.21 7.25 15.26
CA TYR A 136 0.78 8.53 15.86
C TYR A 136 -0.71 8.83 15.64
N PHE A 137 -1.40 8.10 14.75
CA PHE A 137 -2.80 8.34 14.39
C PHE A 137 -3.76 8.52 15.58
N PRO A 138 -3.64 7.76 16.70
CA PRO A 138 -4.52 7.98 17.85
C PRO A 138 -4.53 9.42 18.37
N ILE A 139 -3.42 10.15 18.26
CA ILE A 139 -3.33 11.56 18.68
C ILE A 139 -4.35 12.43 17.93
N LEU A 140 -4.62 12.12 16.66
CA LEU A 140 -5.62 12.83 15.84
C LEU A 140 -7.06 12.49 16.23
N LEU A 141 -7.27 11.45 17.03
CA LEU A 141 -8.56 11.07 17.59
C LEU A 141 -8.84 11.77 18.94
N PHE A 142 -8.11 12.84 19.27
CA PHE A 142 -8.36 13.61 20.49
C PHE A 142 -9.82 14.10 20.64
N PRO A 143 -10.58 14.46 19.58
CA PRO A 143 -11.98 14.86 19.77
C PRO A 143 -12.83 13.68 20.27
N ALA A 144 -12.60 12.47 19.73
CA ALA A 144 -13.26 11.26 20.17
C ALA A 144 -12.85 10.90 21.62
N ALA A 145 -11.57 11.06 21.96
CA ALA A 145 -11.06 10.79 23.29
C ALA A 145 -11.65 11.75 24.34
N ILE A 146 -11.72 13.06 24.05
CA ILE A 146 -12.35 14.07 24.91
C ILE A 146 -13.84 13.75 25.13
N ALA A 147 -14.54 13.34 24.07
CA ALA A 147 -15.94 12.92 24.13
C ALA A 147 -16.16 11.58 24.86
N GLY A 148 -15.09 10.88 25.28
CA GLY A 148 -15.18 9.63 26.02
C GLY A 148 -15.52 8.40 25.17
N VAL A 149 -15.39 8.47 23.84
CA VAL A 149 -15.76 7.35 22.95
C VAL A 149 -15.00 6.08 23.36
N PRO A 150 -15.68 4.96 23.66
CA PRO A 150 -15.01 3.78 24.19
C PRO A 150 -14.00 3.20 23.19
N PRO A 151 -12.81 2.73 23.63
CA PRO A 151 -11.82 2.15 22.73
C PRO A 151 -12.33 1.00 21.86
N LYS A 152 -13.28 0.20 22.37
CA LYS A 152 -13.93 -0.87 21.60
C LYS A 152 -14.73 -0.36 20.40
N VAL A 153 -15.28 0.85 20.48
CA VAL A 153 -16.02 1.49 19.38
C VAL A 153 -15.03 1.87 18.27
N ILE A 154 -13.92 2.53 18.61
CA ILE A 154 -12.87 2.87 17.63
C ILE A 154 -12.24 1.61 17.03
N ALA A 155 -11.97 0.58 17.84
CA ALA A 155 -11.41 -0.68 17.35
C ALA A 155 -12.33 -1.39 16.33
N PHE A 156 -13.65 -1.25 16.48
CA PHE A 156 -14.63 -1.75 15.51
C PHE A 156 -14.73 -0.86 14.27
N LEU A 157 -14.78 0.47 14.45
CA LEU A 157 -14.99 1.41 13.36
C LEU A 157 -13.76 1.58 12.46
N ALA A 158 -12.54 1.46 12.98
CA ALA A 158 -11.31 1.64 12.21
C ALA A 158 -11.23 0.74 10.95
N PRO A 159 -11.42 -0.59 11.01
CA PRO A 159 -11.43 -1.43 9.81
C PRO A 159 -12.63 -1.14 8.90
N VAL A 160 -13.81 -0.82 9.45
CA VAL A 160 -15.00 -0.46 8.67
C VAL A 160 -14.75 0.80 7.85
N HIS A 161 -14.18 1.83 8.49
CA HIS A 161 -13.80 3.09 7.84
C HIS A 161 -12.72 2.88 6.77
N LEU A 162 -11.72 2.05 7.03
CA LEU A 162 -10.70 1.69 6.04
C LEU A 162 -11.31 1.00 4.81
N PHE A 163 -12.19 0.00 5.01
CA PHE A 163 -12.78 -0.75 3.91
C PHE A 163 -13.83 0.06 3.13
N ALA A 164 -14.53 0.98 3.79
CA ALA A 164 -15.48 1.89 3.14
C ALA A 164 -14.82 2.81 2.09
N GLN A 165 -13.50 2.96 2.11
CA GLN A 165 -12.74 3.75 1.15
C GLN A 165 -12.41 3.01 -0.16
N PHE A 166 -12.60 1.69 -0.21
CA PHE A 166 -12.17 0.87 -1.35
C PHE A 166 -12.91 1.22 -2.66
N TRP A 167 -14.24 1.36 -2.61
CA TRP A 167 -15.10 1.36 -3.79
C TRP A 167 -14.88 2.54 -4.74
N TYR A 168 -14.42 3.70 -4.24
CA TYR A 168 -14.29 4.89 -5.06
C TYR A 168 -13.01 4.95 -5.90
N HIS A 169 -12.16 3.92 -5.83
CA HIS A 169 -10.95 3.81 -6.66
C HIS A 169 -11.28 3.27 -8.05
N THR A 170 -12.03 4.02 -8.85
CA THR A 170 -12.38 3.58 -10.20
C THR A 170 -12.54 4.75 -11.16
N GLN A 171 -12.25 4.50 -12.43
CA GLN A 171 -12.55 5.44 -13.52
C GLN A 171 -13.90 5.14 -14.19
N HIS A 172 -14.55 4.02 -13.87
CA HIS A 172 -15.77 3.58 -14.54
C HIS A 172 -17.05 4.25 -14.02
N ILE A 173 -16.95 4.97 -12.90
CA ILE A 173 -18.06 5.70 -12.31
C ILE A 173 -17.78 7.20 -12.48
N GLY A 174 -18.68 7.89 -13.20
CA GLY A 174 -18.60 9.34 -13.42
C GLY A 174 -18.94 10.17 -12.17
N LYS A 175 -19.37 11.41 -12.38
CA LYS A 175 -19.84 12.28 -11.29
C LYS A 175 -21.17 11.76 -10.73
N LEU A 176 -21.36 11.87 -9.41
CA LEU A 176 -22.56 11.38 -8.69
C LEU A 176 -23.51 12.50 -8.23
N GLY A 177 -23.33 13.72 -8.74
CA GLY A 177 -24.21 14.84 -8.48
C GLY A 177 -24.23 15.25 -7.01
N TRP A 178 -25.40 15.27 -6.38
CA TRP A 178 -25.57 15.76 -5.00
C TRP A 178 -24.78 14.96 -3.95
N LEU A 179 -24.45 13.69 -4.24
CA LEU A 179 -23.62 12.88 -3.33
C LEU A 179 -22.22 13.45 -3.12
N GLU A 180 -21.68 14.19 -4.11
CA GLU A 180 -20.35 14.83 -4.06
C GLU A 180 -20.26 16.01 -3.09
N TYR A 181 -21.37 16.35 -2.43
CA TYR A 181 -21.42 17.34 -1.36
C TYR A 181 -21.40 16.72 0.03
N ILE A 182 -21.57 15.39 0.15
CA ILE A 182 -21.69 14.70 1.43
C ILE A 182 -20.58 13.66 1.58
N ILE A 183 -20.42 12.77 0.59
CA ILE A 183 -19.44 11.69 0.63
C ILE A 183 -18.40 11.86 -0.47
N VAL A 184 -17.22 11.27 -0.26
CA VAL A 184 -16.18 11.16 -1.28
C VAL A 184 -16.65 10.20 -2.37
N THR A 185 -16.57 10.64 -3.62
CA THR A 185 -16.98 9.88 -4.81
C THR A 185 -15.79 9.52 -5.70
N PRO A 186 -15.97 8.63 -6.69
CA PRO A 186 -14.91 8.26 -7.62
C PRO A 186 -14.30 9.45 -8.38
N SER A 187 -15.09 10.44 -8.79
CA SER A 187 -14.61 11.67 -9.43
C SER A 187 -13.70 12.48 -8.52
N GLN A 188 -14.11 12.70 -7.27
CA GLN A 188 -13.32 13.42 -6.28
C GLN A 188 -12.01 12.70 -5.98
N HIS A 189 -12.05 11.36 -5.92
CA HIS A 189 -10.86 10.57 -5.64
C HIS A 189 -9.91 10.43 -6.86
N ARG A 190 -10.42 10.49 -8.10
CA ARG A 190 -9.58 10.63 -9.30
C ARG A 190 -8.75 11.92 -9.24
N VAL A 191 -9.39 13.04 -8.91
CA VAL A 191 -8.71 14.33 -8.70
C VAL A 191 -7.64 14.20 -7.63
N HIS A 192 -7.98 13.57 -6.50
CA HIS A 192 -7.04 13.35 -5.42
C HIS A 192 -5.76 12.60 -5.86
N HIS A 193 -5.90 11.58 -6.71
CA HIS A 193 -4.78 10.79 -7.22
C HIS A 193 -4.03 11.43 -8.39
N ALA A 194 -4.48 12.58 -8.88
CA ALA A 194 -3.87 13.21 -10.04
C ALA A 194 -2.63 14.05 -9.70
N ILE A 195 -1.71 14.11 -10.66
CA ILE A 195 -0.50 14.92 -10.62
C ILE A 195 -0.61 16.21 -11.46
N ASN A 196 -1.80 16.50 -12.01
CA ASN A 196 -2.09 17.75 -12.69
C ASN A 196 -1.92 18.93 -11.71
N GLU A 197 -1.48 20.09 -12.20
CA GLU A 197 -1.28 21.29 -11.38
C GLU A 197 -2.57 21.72 -10.67
N GLU A 198 -3.72 21.57 -11.34
CA GLU A 198 -5.05 21.89 -10.81
C GLU A 198 -5.47 20.98 -9.64
N TYR A 199 -4.91 19.76 -9.58
CA TYR A 199 -5.41 18.66 -8.75
C TYR A 199 -4.48 18.27 -7.59
N ILE A 200 -3.22 18.70 -7.62
CA ILE A 200 -2.26 18.41 -6.54
C ILE A 200 -2.75 18.94 -5.19
N ASP A 201 -2.61 18.10 -4.16
CA ASP A 201 -2.99 18.35 -2.77
C ASP A 201 -4.48 18.71 -2.59
N LYS A 202 -5.36 18.14 -3.43
CA LYS A 202 -6.83 18.31 -3.34
C LYS A 202 -7.55 17.05 -2.87
N ASN A 203 -8.79 17.23 -2.41
CA ASN A 203 -9.74 16.18 -2.02
C ASN A 203 -9.14 15.14 -1.05
N LEU A 204 -8.82 15.57 0.17
CA LEU A 204 -8.09 14.83 1.19
C LEU A 204 -9.03 14.11 2.19
N ALA A 205 -10.35 14.28 2.09
CA ALA A 205 -11.28 13.51 2.92
C ALA A 205 -11.26 12.02 2.56
N ALA A 206 -11.58 11.18 3.54
CA ALA A 206 -11.71 9.74 3.37
C ALA A 206 -13.17 9.35 3.04
N ILE A 207 -14.12 9.70 3.92
CA ILE A 207 -15.54 9.38 3.71
C ILE A 207 -16.36 10.64 3.46
N PHE A 208 -16.28 11.65 4.32
CA PHE A 208 -17.11 12.86 4.18
C PHE A 208 -16.36 14.01 3.51
N CYS A 209 -16.68 14.31 2.25
CA CYS A 209 -16.04 15.40 1.51
C CYS A 209 -16.38 16.81 2.05
N VAL A 210 -17.25 16.90 3.06
CA VAL A 210 -17.54 18.11 3.82
C VAL A 210 -16.25 18.72 4.40
N TRP A 211 -15.30 17.89 4.85
CA TRP A 211 -14.02 18.37 5.38
C TRP A 211 -13.20 19.13 4.33
N ASP A 212 -13.19 18.66 3.09
CA ASP A 212 -12.49 19.33 2.01
C ASP A 212 -13.03 20.72 1.71
N ARG A 213 -14.35 20.89 1.81
CA ARG A 213 -15.01 22.18 1.64
C ARG A 213 -14.75 23.10 2.83
N LEU A 214 -14.88 22.57 4.04
CA LEU A 214 -14.66 23.32 5.29
C LEU A 214 -13.23 23.85 5.39
N PHE A 215 -12.25 23.07 4.93
CA PHE A 215 -10.83 23.36 5.12
C PHE A 215 -10.09 23.75 3.82
N GLY A 216 -10.84 24.03 2.74
CA GLY A 216 -10.32 24.63 1.51
C GLY A 216 -9.47 23.73 0.63
N THR A 217 -9.68 22.41 0.69
CA THR A 217 -8.96 21.41 -0.12
C THR A 217 -9.83 20.78 -1.23
N PHE A 218 -11.10 21.15 -1.33
CA PHE A 218 -11.99 20.65 -2.38
C PHE A 218 -11.58 21.17 -3.77
N GLN A 219 -11.62 20.27 -4.76
CA GLN A 219 -11.48 20.56 -6.18
C GLN A 219 -12.38 19.62 -6.98
N GLU A 220 -13.18 20.17 -7.88
CA GLU A 220 -13.99 19.37 -8.79
C GLU A 220 -13.13 18.79 -9.91
N GLU A 221 -13.49 17.59 -10.39
CA GLU A 221 -12.96 17.03 -11.63
C GLU A 221 -13.46 17.88 -12.82
N LEU A 222 -12.53 18.56 -13.51
CA LEU A 222 -12.86 19.42 -14.63
C LEU A 222 -12.94 18.60 -15.93
N ASP A 223 -14.02 18.78 -16.68
CA ASP A 223 -14.23 18.05 -17.94
C ASP A 223 -13.16 18.38 -19.00
N THR A 224 -12.52 19.56 -18.89
CA THR A 224 -11.47 20.04 -19.79
C THR A 224 -10.07 19.59 -19.40
N VAL A 225 -9.87 19.06 -18.18
CA VAL A 225 -8.55 18.69 -17.64
C VAL A 225 -8.62 17.24 -17.16
N PRO A 226 -8.35 16.24 -18.03
CA PRO A 226 -8.43 14.85 -17.62
C PRO A 226 -7.36 14.52 -16.55
N PRO A 227 -7.72 13.80 -15.47
CA PRO A 227 -6.79 13.40 -14.43
C PRO A 227 -5.67 12.49 -14.97
N VAL A 228 -4.44 12.82 -14.62
CA VAL A 228 -3.23 12.03 -14.90
C VAL A 228 -2.68 11.52 -13.57
N TYR A 229 -2.46 10.22 -13.43
CA TYR A 229 -2.14 9.59 -12.14
C TYR A 229 -0.65 9.30 -11.95
N GLY A 230 -0.26 9.14 -10.69
CA GLY A 230 1.08 8.76 -10.28
C GLY A 230 1.63 9.71 -9.22
N VAL A 231 2.94 9.86 -9.23
CA VAL A 231 3.64 10.84 -8.40
C VAL A 231 4.64 11.59 -9.28
N LEU A 232 4.86 12.89 -9.00
CA LEU A 232 5.79 13.74 -9.78
C LEU A 232 7.22 13.19 -9.88
N LYS A 233 7.61 12.28 -8.97
CA LYS A 233 8.85 11.51 -9.04
C LYS A 233 8.52 10.02 -9.13
N PRO A 234 8.23 9.49 -10.34
CA PRO A 234 7.71 8.14 -10.53
C PRO A 234 8.53 7.08 -9.81
N ALA A 235 7.85 6.03 -9.37
CA ALA A 235 8.49 4.93 -8.65
C ALA A 235 9.48 4.15 -9.53
N GLN A 236 9.13 3.94 -10.81
CA GLN A 236 9.92 3.20 -11.80
C GLN A 236 10.32 1.77 -11.34
N THR A 237 9.44 1.11 -10.59
CA THR A 237 9.60 -0.27 -10.10
C THR A 237 8.23 -0.84 -9.76
N TRP A 238 8.06 -2.15 -9.90
CA TRP A 238 6.89 -2.87 -9.43
C TRP A 238 7.02 -3.37 -7.98
N ASN A 239 8.19 -3.22 -7.35
CA ASN A 239 8.45 -3.79 -6.03
C ASN A 239 7.91 -2.90 -4.89
N PRO A 240 6.89 -3.35 -4.12
CA PRO A 240 6.23 -2.52 -3.11
C PRO A 240 7.16 -2.13 -1.96
N PHE A 241 8.21 -2.91 -1.66
CA PHE A 241 9.21 -2.53 -0.66
C PHE A 241 10.02 -1.34 -1.13
N LEU A 242 10.51 -1.38 -2.38
CA LEU A 242 11.28 -0.27 -2.94
C LEU A 242 10.43 1.01 -3.00
N ILE A 243 9.19 0.91 -3.46
CA ILE A 243 8.27 2.05 -3.53
C ILE A 243 8.09 2.71 -2.14
N ASN A 244 7.87 1.91 -1.09
CA ASN A 244 7.67 2.41 0.28
C ASN A 244 8.87 3.20 0.84
N PHE A 245 10.08 2.83 0.44
CA PHE A 245 11.31 3.40 1.04
C PHE A 245 12.07 4.35 0.11
N GLN A 246 11.64 4.52 -1.14
CA GLN A 246 12.25 5.47 -2.07
C GLN A 246 12.18 6.91 -1.59
N HIS A 247 11.04 7.35 -1.05
CA HIS A 247 10.93 8.73 -0.54
C HIS A 247 11.79 8.93 0.71
N LEU A 248 11.75 8.00 1.67
CA LEU A 248 12.63 8.01 2.84
C LEU A 248 14.12 8.06 2.46
N TYR A 249 14.55 7.22 1.53
CA TYR A 249 15.92 7.23 1.02
C TYR A 249 16.29 8.59 0.41
N ARG A 250 15.38 9.18 -0.39
CA ARG A 250 15.58 10.50 -1.00
C ARG A 250 15.76 11.60 0.04
N LEU A 251 14.97 11.58 1.12
CA LEU A 251 15.08 12.52 2.25
C LEU A 251 16.39 12.32 3.02
N ALA A 252 16.72 11.07 3.37
CA ALA A 252 17.95 10.74 4.08
C ALA A 252 19.20 11.12 3.27
N PHE A 253 19.18 10.89 1.96
CA PHE A 253 20.24 11.32 1.05
C PHE A 253 20.42 12.84 1.09
N ASP A 254 19.34 13.60 0.95
CA ASP A 254 19.41 15.06 0.93
C ASP A 254 19.84 15.62 2.30
N ALA A 255 19.34 15.04 3.41
CA ALA A 255 19.78 15.35 4.78
C ALA A 255 21.27 15.07 4.99
N TRP A 256 21.78 13.97 4.45
CA TRP A 256 23.20 13.62 4.57
C TRP A 256 24.09 14.60 3.81
N HIS A 257 23.71 14.97 2.59
CA HIS A 257 24.57 15.73 1.67
C HIS A 257 24.50 17.25 1.81
N THR A 258 23.47 17.80 2.47
CA THR A 258 23.41 19.25 2.71
C THR A 258 24.48 19.70 3.68
N GLN A 259 25.09 20.86 3.40
CA GLN A 259 26.12 21.48 4.24
C GLN A 259 25.53 22.16 5.48
N ARG A 260 24.27 22.59 5.42
CA ARG A 260 23.60 23.29 6.52
C ARG A 260 23.03 22.29 7.51
N PHE A 261 23.52 22.30 8.74
CA PHE A 261 23.03 21.40 9.80
C PHE A 261 21.52 21.56 10.04
N SER A 262 21.00 22.79 10.00
CA SER A 262 19.57 23.05 10.15
C SER A 262 18.72 22.37 9.08
N ASP A 263 19.22 22.31 7.84
CA ASP A 263 18.52 21.68 6.72
C ASP A 263 18.51 20.15 6.84
N LYS A 264 19.48 19.55 7.55
CA LYS A 264 19.48 18.11 7.88
C LYS A 264 18.28 17.70 8.72
N VAL A 265 17.78 18.59 9.57
CA VAL A 265 16.63 18.35 10.45
C VAL A 265 15.34 18.89 9.83
N LYS A 266 15.36 20.08 9.22
CA LYS A 266 14.18 20.70 8.62
C LYS A 266 13.56 19.85 7.52
N ILE A 267 14.37 19.17 6.71
CA ILE A 267 13.88 18.41 5.54
C ILE A 267 12.75 17.44 5.87
N TRP A 268 12.76 16.85 7.06
CA TRP A 268 11.76 15.89 7.52
C TRP A 268 10.38 16.52 7.75
N PHE A 269 10.35 17.80 8.12
CA PHE A 269 9.13 18.53 8.51
C PHE A 269 8.71 19.60 7.49
N MET A 270 9.57 19.88 6.49
CA MET A 270 9.26 20.83 5.42
C MET A 270 8.21 20.28 4.44
N PRO A 271 7.56 21.18 3.66
CA PRO A 271 6.59 20.79 2.65
C PRO A 271 7.11 19.76 1.65
N THR A 272 6.18 18.94 1.14
CA THR A 272 6.46 17.98 0.08
C THR A 272 7.13 18.68 -1.10
N GLY A 273 8.24 18.10 -1.58
CA GLY A 273 9.02 18.68 -2.67
C GLY A 273 10.13 19.64 -2.25
N TRP A 274 10.10 20.20 -1.03
CA TRP A 274 11.20 21.02 -0.52
C TRP A 274 12.50 20.21 -0.43
N ARG A 275 13.61 20.83 -0.85
CA ARG A 275 14.96 20.28 -0.76
C ARG A 275 15.96 21.39 -0.42
N PRO A 276 17.06 21.10 0.29
CA PRO A 276 18.11 22.08 0.54
C PRO A 276 18.71 22.62 -0.76
N ALA A 277 18.93 23.93 -0.86
CA ALA A 277 19.35 24.59 -2.10
C ALA A 277 20.69 24.04 -2.63
N ASP A 278 21.66 23.81 -1.73
CA ASP A 278 22.98 23.28 -2.08
C ASP A 278 22.90 21.84 -2.61
N VAL A 279 21.94 21.04 -2.11
CA VAL A 279 21.70 19.68 -2.60
C VAL A 279 20.95 19.71 -3.94
N ASN A 280 20.01 20.64 -4.14
CA ASN A 280 19.33 20.81 -5.42
C ASN A 280 20.30 21.15 -6.54
N GLU A 281 21.28 22.03 -6.26
CA GLU A 281 22.31 22.42 -7.22
C GLU A 281 23.28 21.28 -7.52
N ARG A 282 23.78 20.59 -6.49
CA ARG A 282 24.78 19.50 -6.63
C ARG A 282 24.19 18.18 -7.14
N PHE A 283 22.94 17.89 -6.76
CA PHE A 283 22.24 16.64 -7.04
C PHE A 283 20.82 16.94 -7.53
N PRO A 284 20.67 17.51 -8.74
CA PRO A 284 19.36 17.79 -9.31
C PRO A 284 18.58 16.49 -9.47
N ARG A 285 17.27 16.56 -9.22
CA ARG A 285 16.35 15.43 -9.40
C ARG A 285 15.19 15.88 -10.28
N PRO A 286 15.10 15.40 -11.53
CA PRO A 286 14.00 15.78 -12.42
C PRO A 286 12.67 15.31 -11.85
N ILE A 287 11.64 16.10 -12.12
CA ILE A 287 10.24 15.78 -11.84
C ILE A 287 9.46 15.77 -13.16
N ILE A 288 8.26 15.20 -13.15
CA ILE A 288 7.33 15.38 -14.26
C ILE A 288 6.87 16.84 -14.26
N GLU A 289 7.17 17.56 -15.34
CA GLU A 289 6.69 18.93 -15.58
C GLU A 289 5.45 18.96 -16.48
N ASP A 290 5.33 17.99 -17.39
CA ASP A 290 4.18 17.82 -18.28
C ASP A 290 3.50 16.46 -18.00
N PRO A 291 2.43 16.45 -17.17
CA PRO A 291 1.66 15.25 -16.88
C PRO A 291 1.07 14.57 -18.12
N PHE A 292 0.69 15.31 -19.16
CA PHE A 292 -0.03 14.73 -20.28
C PHE A 292 0.88 13.92 -21.22
N ASN A 293 2.17 14.27 -21.26
CA ASN A 293 3.14 13.64 -22.17
C ASN A 293 4.17 12.74 -21.46
N PHE A 294 4.10 12.56 -20.14
CA PHE A 294 5.05 11.68 -19.46
C PHE A 294 4.81 10.21 -19.83
N LYS A 295 5.92 9.48 -20.01
CA LYS A 295 5.87 8.06 -20.35
C LYS A 295 5.73 7.21 -19.10
N LYS A 296 4.57 6.56 -18.96
CA LYS A 296 4.32 5.56 -17.91
C LYS A 296 5.37 4.44 -17.90
N TYR A 297 5.74 3.98 -16.72
CA TYR A 297 6.59 2.84 -16.47
C TYR A 297 5.97 1.56 -17.02
N ARG A 298 6.50 1.12 -18.17
CA ARG A 298 6.05 -0.11 -18.84
C ARG A 298 7.26 -0.91 -19.29
N ILE A 299 7.55 -1.99 -18.58
CA ILE A 299 8.52 -2.98 -19.04
C ILE A 299 7.84 -3.90 -20.05
N LYS A 300 8.54 -4.23 -21.14
CA LYS A 300 8.07 -5.26 -22.09
C LYS A 300 8.09 -6.64 -21.42
N SER A 301 7.00 -6.99 -20.75
CA SER A 301 6.83 -8.28 -20.09
C SER A 301 6.39 -9.35 -21.08
N SER A 302 7.07 -10.50 -21.08
CA SER A 302 6.61 -11.67 -21.83
C SER A 302 5.35 -12.26 -21.18
N LYS A 303 4.51 -12.95 -21.95
CA LYS A 303 3.37 -13.70 -21.40
C LYS A 303 3.82 -14.64 -20.28
N LEU A 304 4.98 -15.30 -20.45
CA LEU A 304 5.56 -16.18 -19.45
C LEU A 304 5.88 -15.46 -18.13
N LEU A 305 6.49 -14.26 -18.17
CA LEU A 305 6.77 -13.48 -16.96
C LEU A 305 5.48 -13.04 -16.25
N ILE A 306 4.45 -12.66 -17.01
CA ILE A 306 3.14 -12.29 -16.46
C ILE A 306 2.50 -13.51 -15.77
N THR A 307 2.43 -14.65 -16.45
CA THR A 307 1.88 -15.90 -15.89
C THR A 307 2.64 -16.35 -14.65
N TRP A 308 3.98 -16.25 -14.67
CA TRP A 308 4.81 -16.53 -13.51
C TRP A 308 4.50 -15.61 -12.32
N SER A 309 4.38 -14.30 -12.56
CA SER A 309 4.12 -13.32 -11.52
C SER A 309 2.72 -13.51 -10.91
N LEU A 310 1.72 -13.87 -11.74
CA LEU A 310 0.39 -14.25 -11.28
C LEU A 310 0.41 -15.53 -10.44
N PHE A 311 1.14 -16.55 -10.87
CA PHE A 311 1.32 -17.78 -10.10
C PHE A 311 1.91 -17.47 -8.71
N GLN A 312 2.99 -16.68 -8.66
CA GLN A 312 3.61 -16.27 -7.40
C GLN A 312 2.65 -15.48 -6.50
N LEU A 313 1.90 -14.53 -7.05
CA LEU A 313 0.90 -13.77 -6.31
C LEU A 313 -0.20 -14.66 -5.73
N ILE A 314 -0.76 -15.57 -6.54
CA ILE A 314 -1.84 -16.48 -6.11
C ILE A 314 -1.33 -17.44 -5.04
N SER A 315 -0.17 -18.06 -5.24
CA SER A 315 0.43 -18.96 -4.25
C SER A 315 0.76 -18.24 -2.95
N THR A 316 1.33 -17.04 -3.01
CA THR A 316 1.63 -16.22 -1.83
C THR A 316 0.34 -15.83 -1.09
N THR A 317 -0.71 -15.48 -1.82
CA THR A 317 -2.03 -15.19 -1.23
C THR A 317 -2.61 -16.42 -0.52
N ALA A 318 -2.52 -17.60 -1.13
CA ALA A 318 -2.98 -18.84 -0.51
C ALA A 318 -2.19 -19.18 0.77
N LEU A 319 -0.86 -19.00 0.76
CA LEU A 319 -0.03 -19.18 1.94
C LEU A 319 -0.37 -18.16 3.03
N LEU A 320 -0.70 -16.92 2.67
CA LEU A 320 -1.11 -15.90 3.63
C LEU A 320 -2.47 -16.23 4.26
N LEU A 321 -3.45 -16.67 3.46
CA LEU A 321 -4.74 -17.12 3.98
C LEU A 321 -4.60 -18.32 4.92
N PHE A 322 -3.69 -19.26 4.60
CA PHE A 322 -3.37 -20.36 5.51
C PHE A 322 -2.77 -19.87 6.84
N MET A 323 -1.86 -18.89 6.78
CA MET A 323 -1.29 -18.25 7.97
C MET A 323 -2.37 -17.59 8.83
N TYR A 324 -3.33 -16.88 8.21
CA TYR A 324 -4.44 -16.24 8.94
C TYR A 324 -5.46 -17.22 9.50
N TYR A 325 -5.71 -18.33 8.79
CA TYR A 325 -6.60 -19.37 9.29
C TYR A 325 -6.05 -20.02 10.57
N ASN A 326 -4.74 -20.24 10.62
CA ASN A 326 -4.04 -20.84 11.78
C ASN A 326 -3.38 -19.80 12.69
N PHE A 327 -3.81 -18.53 12.64
CA PHE A 327 -3.06 -17.43 13.26
C PHE A 327 -2.84 -17.62 14.77
N ALA A 328 -3.86 -18.07 15.50
CA ALA A 328 -3.77 -18.29 16.94
C ALA A 328 -2.85 -19.48 17.29
N GLU A 329 -2.83 -20.52 16.46
CA GLU A 329 -2.12 -21.79 16.72
C GLU A 329 -0.62 -21.73 16.37
N ILE A 330 -0.24 -20.94 15.37
CA ILE A 330 1.15 -20.87 14.88
C ILE A 330 2.10 -20.33 15.97
N GLY A 331 1.62 -19.40 16.81
CA GLY A 331 2.41 -18.71 17.82
C GLY A 331 3.24 -17.54 17.26
N VAL A 332 3.51 -16.53 18.10
CA VAL A 332 4.06 -15.22 17.67
C VAL A 332 5.40 -15.34 16.94
N THR A 333 6.36 -16.11 17.49
CA THR A 333 7.69 -16.28 16.87
C THR A 333 7.59 -16.89 15.46
N ASN A 334 6.77 -17.92 15.32
CA ASN A 334 6.57 -18.59 14.04
C ASN A 334 5.80 -17.72 13.05
N LEU A 335 4.84 -16.92 13.52
CA LEU A 335 4.13 -15.93 12.69
C LEU A 335 5.10 -14.89 12.13
N LEU A 336 6.06 -14.41 12.93
CA LEU A 336 7.09 -13.48 12.46
C LEU A 336 7.98 -14.12 11.39
N ILE A 337 8.39 -15.39 11.58
CA ILE A 337 9.17 -16.14 10.60
C ILE A 337 8.38 -16.37 9.32
N TYR A 338 7.12 -16.82 9.42
CA TYR A 338 6.24 -17.04 8.27
C TYR A 338 6.06 -15.73 7.49
N GLY A 339 5.67 -14.64 8.17
CA GLY A 339 5.50 -13.34 7.54
C GLY A 339 6.76 -12.80 6.88
N LEU A 340 7.94 -13.03 7.48
CA LEU A 340 9.23 -12.69 6.87
C LEU A 340 9.44 -13.46 5.56
N ILE A 341 9.18 -14.77 5.55
CA ILE A 341 9.30 -15.58 4.33
C ILE A 341 8.36 -15.05 3.23
N LEU A 342 7.10 -14.77 3.56
CA LEU A 342 6.15 -14.19 2.60
C LEU A 342 6.61 -12.83 2.08
N GLY A 343 7.11 -11.96 2.96
CA GLY A 343 7.68 -10.67 2.59
C GLY A 343 8.85 -10.81 1.62
N VAL A 344 9.77 -11.73 1.87
CA VAL A 344 10.93 -11.99 1.00
C VAL A 344 10.50 -12.59 -0.35
N ILE A 345 9.50 -13.47 -0.38
CA ILE A 345 8.92 -13.98 -1.64
C ILE A 345 8.31 -12.84 -2.46
N ILE A 346 7.52 -11.97 -1.81
CA ILE A 346 6.94 -10.80 -2.47
C ILE A 346 8.03 -9.90 -3.05
N TYR A 347 9.07 -9.62 -2.26
CA TYR A 347 10.24 -8.88 -2.76
C TYR A 347 10.89 -9.57 -3.96
N ALA A 348 11.04 -10.89 -3.93
CA ALA A 348 11.70 -11.66 -4.97
C ALA A 348 10.96 -11.59 -6.31
N PHE A 349 9.67 -11.96 -6.35
CA PHE A 349 8.94 -11.99 -7.62
C PHE A 349 8.63 -10.59 -8.16
N THR A 350 8.40 -9.59 -7.29
CA THR A 350 8.21 -8.21 -7.76
C THR A 350 9.52 -7.56 -8.23
N SER A 351 10.67 -7.94 -7.67
CA SER A 351 11.97 -7.57 -8.26
C SER A 351 12.21 -8.23 -9.62
N LEU A 352 11.71 -9.47 -9.81
CA LEU A 352 11.81 -10.17 -11.08
C LEU A 352 10.95 -9.51 -12.17
N MET A 353 9.79 -8.94 -11.80
CA MET A 353 8.96 -8.12 -12.68
C MET A 353 9.74 -6.93 -13.24
N ASP A 354 10.70 -6.40 -12.50
CA ASP A 354 11.61 -5.33 -12.94
C ASP A 354 12.85 -5.86 -13.71
N GLY A 355 13.01 -7.19 -13.81
CA GLY A 355 14.22 -7.81 -14.37
C GLY A 355 15.46 -7.67 -13.47
N SER A 356 15.28 -7.34 -12.19
CA SER A 356 16.38 -7.12 -11.25
C SER A 356 17.03 -8.44 -10.82
N LYS A 357 18.37 -8.48 -10.81
CA LYS A 357 19.14 -9.63 -10.29
C LYS A 357 18.93 -9.87 -8.79
N GLN A 358 18.47 -8.86 -8.05
CA GLN A 358 18.14 -9.00 -6.62
C GLN A 358 17.02 -10.02 -6.38
N ALA A 359 16.16 -10.25 -7.39
CA ALA A 359 15.14 -11.28 -7.35
C ALA A 359 15.71 -12.66 -7.01
N LEU A 360 16.87 -13.01 -7.58
CA LEU A 360 17.50 -14.31 -7.34
C LEU A 360 17.99 -14.44 -5.90
N ILE A 361 18.62 -13.40 -5.38
CA ILE A 361 19.14 -13.39 -4.01
C ILE A 361 18.00 -13.54 -3.01
N ALA A 362 16.94 -12.74 -3.17
CA ALA A 362 15.75 -12.83 -2.33
C ALA A 362 15.07 -14.21 -2.45
N GLN A 363 14.95 -14.76 -3.66
CA GLN A 363 14.37 -16.08 -3.85
C GLN A 363 15.21 -17.19 -3.20
N LEU A 364 16.54 -17.10 -3.25
CA LEU A 364 17.44 -18.04 -2.56
C LEU A 364 17.25 -17.97 -1.04
N ILE A 365 17.13 -16.76 -0.47
CA ILE A 365 16.86 -16.57 0.96
C ILE A 365 15.52 -17.20 1.34
N ALA A 366 14.43 -16.87 0.63
CA ALA A 366 13.10 -17.42 0.92
C ALA A 366 13.08 -18.95 0.81
N THR A 367 13.71 -19.50 -0.24
CA THR A 367 13.80 -20.96 -0.46
C THR A 367 14.63 -21.63 0.64
N GLY A 368 15.76 -21.05 1.02
CA GLY A 368 16.61 -21.55 2.10
C GLY A 368 15.89 -21.55 3.45
N MET A 369 15.19 -20.47 3.80
CA MET A 369 14.37 -20.39 5.01
C MET A 369 13.26 -21.44 5.01
N ALA A 370 12.57 -21.61 3.88
CA ALA A 370 11.49 -22.59 3.77
C ALA A 370 12.00 -24.03 3.90
N PHE A 371 13.10 -24.36 3.23
CA PHE A 371 13.72 -25.69 3.33
C PHE A 371 14.27 -25.95 4.72
N TYR A 372 14.81 -24.93 5.40
CA TYR A 372 15.22 -25.06 6.80
C TYR A 372 14.03 -25.45 7.70
N ILE A 373 12.89 -24.79 7.55
CA ILE A 373 11.68 -25.13 8.32
C ILE A 373 11.20 -26.55 8.02
N LEU A 374 11.07 -26.89 6.73
CA LEU A 374 10.61 -28.21 6.29
C LEU A 374 11.54 -29.33 6.76
N PHE A 375 12.86 -29.10 6.73
CA PHE A 375 13.85 -30.09 7.16
C PHE A 375 13.85 -30.30 8.68
N ASN A 376 13.77 -29.23 9.46
CA ASN A 376 13.84 -29.33 10.93
C ASN A 376 12.52 -29.77 11.57
N SER A 377 11.38 -29.35 11.01
CA SER A 377 10.06 -29.64 11.59
C SER A 377 9.32 -30.78 10.91
N GLY A 378 9.71 -31.15 9.67
CA GLY A 378 8.94 -32.08 8.84
C GLY A 378 7.59 -31.52 8.38
N ASP A 379 7.32 -30.24 8.62
CA ASP A 379 6.01 -29.61 8.45
C ASP A 379 6.13 -28.16 7.95
N TRP A 380 5.00 -27.59 7.54
CA TRP A 380 4.83 -26.18 7.25
C TRP A 380 3.79 -25.57 8.20
N PHE A 381 4.22 -25.17 9.38
CA PHE A 381 3.39 -24.44 10.37
C PHE A 381 2.03 -25.12 10.65
N GLY A 382 2.01 -26.43 10.86
CA GLY A 382 0.79 -27.21 11.15
C GLY A 382 0.09 -27.80 9.92
N LEU A 383 0.58 -27.55 8.70
CA LEU A 383 -0.07 -27.98 7.45
C LEU A 383 -0.26 -29.50 7.36
N ILE A 384 0.66 -30.30 7.89
CA ILE A 384 0.63 -31.76 7.83
C ILE A 384 -0.64 -32.35 8.49
N SER A 385 -1.21 -31.65 9.48
CA SER A 385 -2.44 -32.05 10.17
C SER A 385 -3.68 -31.99 9.26
N TYR A 386 -3.68 -31.09 8.28
CA TYR A 386 -4.75 -30.91 7.31
C TYR A 386 -4.50 -31.70 6.03
N TRP A 387 -3.25 -31.73 5.58
CA TRP A 387 -2.86 -32.35 4.33
C TRP A 387 -1.49 -32.99 4.45
N LYS A 388 -1.45 -34.33 4.56
CA LYS A 388 -0.21 -35.10 4.77
C LYS A 388 0.88 -34.85 3.71
N VAL A 389 0.49 -34.56 2.47
CA VAL A 389 1.43 -34.27 1.36
C VAL A 389 1.77 -32.77 1.28
N GLY A 390 1.10 -31.93 2.07
CA GLY A 390 1.23 -30.47 2.07
C GLY A 390 2.68 -29.98 2.22
N PRO A 391 3.45 -30.43 3.23
CA PRO A 391 4.85 -30.02 3.38
C PRO A 391 5.71 -30.29 2.14
N LEU A 392 5.50 -31.42 1.45
CA LEU A 392 6.17 -31.74 0.18
C LEU A 392 5.77 -30.74 -0.92
N VAL A 393 4.48 -30.41 -1.02
CA VAL A 393 4.00 -29.42 -2.00
C VAL A 393 4.59 -28.04 -1.74
N ILE A 394 4.75 -27.64 -0.48
CA ILE A 394 5.45 -26.39 -0.13
C ILE A 394 6.91 -26.45 -0.59
N GLY A 395 7.62 -27.55 -0.32
CA GLY A 395 8.99 -27.75 -0.80
C GLY A 395 9.11 -27.63 -2.32
N LEU A 396 8.21 -28.28 -3.06
CA LEU A 396 8.15 -28.21 -4.51
C LEU A 396 7.85 -26.78 -5.00
N PHE A 397 6.94 -26.05 -4.35
CA PHE A 397 6.64 -24.66 -4.67
C PHE A 397 7.89 -23.78 -4.55
N PHE A 398 8.64 -23.85 -3.46
CA PHE A 398 9.85 -23.03 -3.28
C PHE A 398 10.96 -23.44 -4.25
N GLY A 399 11.17 -24.73 -4.47
CA GLY A 399 12.13 -25.22 -5.47
C GLY A 399 11.79 -24.76 -6.90
N PHE A 400 10.52 -24.89 -7.28
CA PHE A 400 10.02 -24.41 -8.56
C PHE A 400 10.17 -22.89 -8.68
N SER A 401 9.85 -22.14 -7.62
CA SER A 401 10.01 -20.68 -7.53
C SER A 401 11.44 -20.22 -7.78
N LEU A 402 12.43 -20.94 -7.22
CA LEU A 402 13.85 -20.69 -7.48
C LEU A 402 14.24 -20.95 -8.93
N LEU A 403 13.88 -22.12 -9.47
CA LEU A 403 14.19 -22.49 -10.85
C LEU A 403 13.55 -21.55 -11.88
N GLY A 404 12.27 -21.18 -11.67
CA GLY A 404 11.56 -20.24 -12.53
C GLY A 404 12.17 -18.84 -12.49
N THR A 405 12.60 -18.37 -11.31
CA THR A 405 13.31 -17.10 -11.18
C THR A 405 14.64 -17.10 -11.93
N LEU A 406 15.44 -18.15 -11.78
CA LEU A 406 16.70 -18.34 -12.52
C LEU A 406 16.47 -18.33 -14.04
N PHE A 407 15.51 -19.12 -14.50
CA PHE A 407 15.17 -19.26 -15.92
C PHE A 407 14.72 -17.93 -16.53
N LEU A 408 13.80 -17.22 -15.88
CA LEU A 408 13.28 -15.94 -16.36
C LEU A 408 14.33 -14.84 -16.38
N LEU A 409 15.23 -14.79 -15.40
CA LEU A 409 16.36 -13.86 -15.40
C LEU A 409 17.31 -14.12 -16.57
N GLN A 410 17.58 -15.39 -16.90
CA GLN A 410 18.41 -15.74 -18.06
C GLN A 410 17.75 -15.39 -19.39
N LEU A 411 16.43 -15.58 -19.51
CA LEU A 411 15.69 -15.15 -20.70
C LEU A 411 15.69 -13.63 -20.86
N ASN A 412 15.55 -12.89 -19.77
CA ASN A 412 15.58 -11.42 -19.78
C ASN A 412 16.98 -10.88 -20.07
N SER A 413 18.04 -11.47 -19.52
CA SER A 413 19.41 -11.03 -19.79
C SER A 413 19.76 -11.13 -21.27
N LYS A 414 19.36 -12.20 -21.97
CA LYS A 414 19.55 -12.36 -23.42
C LYS A 414 18.82 -11.30 -24.27
N LYS A 415 17.74 -10.70 -23.76
CA LYS A 415 17.01 -9.61 -24.45
C LYS A 415 17.56 -8.21 -24.13
N PHE A 416 18.19 -8.03 -22.98
CA PHE A 416 18.77 -6.73 -22.57
C PHE A 416 20.06 -6.37 -23.34
N TRP A 417 20.85 -7.36 -23.77
CA TRP A 417 22.07 -7.11 -24.57
C TRP A 417 21.80 -6.63 -26.00
N ILE A 418 20.59 -6.85 -26.54
CA ILE A 418 20.21 -6.38 -27.89
C ILE A 418 19.72 -4.93 -27.87
N LYS A 419 19.42 -4.36 -26.69
CA LYS A 419 18.79 -3.03 -26.57
C LYS A 419 19.60 -1.93 -25.91
N ARG A 420 20.79 -2.22 -25.35
CA ARG A 420 21.73 -1.18 -24.89
C ARG A 420 22.76 -0.77 -25.96
N ALA A 421 22.72 -1.37 -27.14
CA ALA A 421 23.57 -1.00 -28.28
C ALA A 421 22.92 0.06 -29.21
N SER A 422 21.74 0.56 -28.87
CA SER A 422 21.01 1.56 -29.68
C SER A 422 20.03 2.40 -28.85
N SER A 423 20.56 3.24 -27.97
CA SER A 423 19.88 4.44 -27.47
C SER A 423 20.90 5.40 -26.87
#